data_AF-A0A970SPR7-F1
#
_entry.id   AF-A0A970SPR7-F1
#
_cell.length_a   1.000
_cell.length_b   1.000
_cell.length_c   1.000
_cell.angle_alpha   90.00
_cell.angle_beta   90.00
_cell.angle_gamma   90.00
#
_symmetry.space_group_name_H-M   'P 1'
#
loop_
_entity.id
_entity.type
_entity.pdbx_description
1 polymer ?
#
loop_
_entity_poly.entity_id
_entity_poly.type
_entity_poly.pdbx_seq_one_letter_code
_entity_poly.pdbx_strand_id
1 'polypeptide(L)'
;MVMQRWSRELIAQEIKRLHEEGHTLRHSEVAIKHQRLVSAAVRYFGSWAAAVTAAGINYTEIRKESQIDRAAKVTRWSLERIDNEVKKLIESGESLAAATVRTNHPALFSAAVSPRYYGSWRNTVSSQGVDYDSILKQNRNAPSSGRNTRSRRTIISRMRVMSRGSSILEADEASTRYPRFYRQVIERFGSWEEAAKAAFESRTE
;
A
#
# COMPACT_ATOMS: atom_id res chain seq x y z
N MET A 1 -20.31 -1.50 51.33
CA MET A 1 -19.76 -0.70 50.21
C MET A 1 -20.25 0.73 50.35
N VAL A 2 -19.35 1.69 50.58
CA VAL A 2 -19.73 3.11 50.71
C VAL A 2 -20.15 3.64 49.35
N MET A 3 -21.37 4.16 49.22
CA MET A 3 -21.81 4.88 48.02
C MET A 3 -21.10 6.23 48.00
N GLN A 4 -19.97 6.30 47.28
CA GLN A 4 -19.27 7.57 47.07
C GLN A 4 -20.21 8.55 46.36
N ARG A 5 -20.46 9.70 46.97
CA ARG A 5 -21.32 10.74 46.43
C ARG A 5 -20.53 11.58 45.44
N TRP A 6 -20.85 11.45 44.16
CA TRP A 6 -20.16 12.19 43.09
C TRP A 6 -20.48 13.69 43.16
N SER A 7 -19.47 14.52 42.93
CA SER A 7 -19.58 15.96 42.65
C SER A 7 -18.72 16.31 41.43
N ARG A 8 -18.89 17.51 40.87
CA ARG A 8 -18.10 17.97 39.72
C ARG A 8 -16.60 18.05 40.07
N GLU A 9 -16.30 18.51 41.28
CA GLU A 9 -14.96 18.67 41.83
C GLU A 9 -14.29 17.31 42.03
N LEU A 10 -15.01 16.35 42.64
CA LEU A 10 -14.49 15.00 42.86
C LEU A 10 -14.21 14.27 41.53
N ILE A 11 -15.09 14.43 40.54
CA ILE A 11 -14.89 13.85 39.20
C ILE A 11 -13.63 14.46 38.56
N ALA A 12 -13.46 15.79 38.61
CA ALA A 12 -12.30 16.45 38.03
C ALA A 12 -10.99 16.06 38.75
N GLN A 13 -11.00 15.93 40.08
CA GLN A 13 -9.86 15.44 40.86
C GLN A 13 -9.48 14.02 40.48
N GLU A 14 -10.46 13.13 40.35
CA GLU A 14 -10.20 11.74 39.98
C GLU A 14 -9.66 11.61 38.55
N ILE A 15 -10.16 12.43 37.61
CA ILE A 15 -9.62 12.49 36.25
C ILE A 15 -8.16 12.97 36.26
N LYS A 16 -7.82 13.99 37.05
CA LYS A 16 -6.42 14.44 37.21
C LYS A 16 -5.54 13.37 37.81
N ARG A 17 -6.00 12.70 38.87
CA ARG A 17 -5.29 11.58 39.51
C ARG A 17 -4.95 10.49 38.48
N LEU A 18 -5.93 10.08 37.67
CA LEU A 18 -5.70 9.10 36.60
C LEU A 18 -4.67 9.59 35.58
N HIS A 19 -4.67 10.88 35.23
CA HIS A 19 -3.69 11.45 34.32
C HIS A 19 -2.27 11.44 34.89
N GLU A 20 -2.12 11.85 36.15
CA GLU A 20 -0.84 11.90 36.88
C GLU A 20 -0.26 10.50 37.12
N GLU A 21 -1.11 9.51 37.33
CA GLU A 21 -0.72 8.08 37.42
C GLU A 21 -0.33 7.47 36.07
N GLY A 22 -0.35 8.26 35.00
CA GLY A 22 0.01 7.82 33.65
C GLY A 22 -1.07 6.94 33.01
N HIS A 23 -2.27 6.88 33.57
CA HIS A 23 -3.37 6.19 32.91
C HIS A 23 -3.85 6.98 31.70
N THR A 24 -4.05 6.26 30.61
CA THR A 24 -4.73 6.78 29.41
C THR A 24 -6.15 7.23 29.75
N LEU A 25 -6.48 8.46 29.36
CA LEU A 25 -7.81 9.03 29.54
C LEU A 25 -8.75 8.74 28.35
N ARG A 26 -8.40 7.76 27.52
CA ARG A 26 -9.22 7.33 26.39
C ARG A 26 -10.51 6.72 26.90
N HIS A 27 -11.63 7.20 26.36
CA HIS A 27 -12.95 6.81 26.85
C HIS A 27 -13.15 5.28 26.85
N SER A 28 -12.73 4.59 25.79
CA SER A 28 -12.85 3.13 25.69
C SER A 28 -12.10 2.38 26.78
N GLU A 29 -10.95 2.88 27.22
CA GLU A 29 -10.12 2.21 28.23
C GLU A 29 -10.57 2.53 29.64
N VAL A 30 -10.90 3.80 29.88
CA VAL A 30 -11.43 4.26 31.17
C VAL A 30 -12.82 3.68 31.43
N ALA A 31 -13.65 3.48 30.40
CA ALA A 31 -14.97 2.85 30.56
C ALA A 31 -14.88 1.39 31.03
N ILE A 32 -13.80 0.67 30.68
CA ILE A 32 -13.58 -0.72 31.11
C ILE A 32 -13.17 -0.77 32.59
N LYS A 33 -12.23 0.10 33.01
CA LYS A 33 -11.63 0.05 34.35
C LYS A 33 -12.33 0.94 35.39
N HIS A 34 -12.93 2.04 34.97
CA HIS A 34 -13.51 3.09 35.83
C HIS A 34 -14.91 3.49 35.37
N GLN A 35 -15.76 2.51 35.03
CA GLN A 35 -17.11 2.75 34.52
C GLN A 35 -17.95 3.68 35.40
N ARG A 36 -17.85 3.57 36.74
CA ARG A 36 -18.59 4.43 37.67
C ARG A 36 -18.21 5.90 37.55
N LEU A 37 -16.92 6.18 37.34
CA LEU A 37 -16.41 7.54 37.11
C LEU A 37 -16.90 8.07 35.76
N VAL A 38 -16.87 7.25 34.70
CA VAL A 38 -17.36 7.66 33.37
C VAL A 38 -18.84 8.00 33.42
N SER A 39 -19.66 7.15 34.04
CA SER A 39 -21.09 7.41 34.20
C SER A 39 -21.37 8.69 35.00
N ALA A 40 -20.58 8.94 36.05
CA ALA A 40 -20.68 10.19 36.80
C ALA A 40 -20.25 11.39 35.94
N ALA A 41 -19.13 11.31 35.24
CA ALA A 41 -18.67 12.36 34.33
C ALA A 41 -19.73 12.72 33.28
N VAL A 42 -20.32 11.72 32.63
CA VAL A 42 -21.42 11.92 31.66
C VAL A 42 -22.63 12.57 32.33
N ARG A 43 -23.02 12.14 33.54
CA ARG A 43 -24.17 12.71 34.27
C ARG A 43 -23.97 14.18 34.66
N TYR A 44 -22.78 14.55 35.14
CA TYR A 44 -22.53 15.90 35.68
C TYR A 44 -22.03 16.90 34.63
N PHE A 45 -21.32 16.44 33.60
CA PHE A 45 -20.70 17.29 32.56
C PHE A 45 -21.26 17.04 31.15
N GLY A 46 -22.19 16.10 30.98
CA GLY A 46 -22.80 15.75 29.70
C GLY A 46 -21.97 14.78 28.84
N SER A 47 -20.64 14.80 28.97
CA SER A 47 -19.77 13.84 28.28
C SER A 47 -18.44 13.65 29.02
N TRP A 48 -17.76 12.51 28.75
CA TRP A 48 -16.41 12.28 29.24
C TRP A 48 -15.42 13.35 28.75
N ALA A 49 -15.52 13.72 27.47
CA ALA A 49 -14.68 14.76 26.88
C ALA A 49 -14.83 16.12 27.60
N ALA A 50 -16.06 16.49 27.94
CA ALA A 50 -16.35 17.72 28.68
C ALA A 50 -15.80 17.65 30.11
N ALA A 51 -15.90 16.50 30.79
CA ALA A 51 -15.34 16.31 32.12
C ALA A 51 -13.80 16.39 32.13
N VAL A 52 -13.13 15.77 31.15
CA VAL A 52 -11.66 15.84 31.02
C VAL A 52 -11.19 17.26 30.70
N THR A 53 -11.93 17.96 29.84
CA THR A 53 -11.66 19.37 29.54
C THR A 53 -11.86 20.26 30.77
N ALA A 54 -12.92 20.02 31.55
CA ALA A 54 -13.18 20.72 32.81
C ALA A 54 -12.14 20.42 33.89
N ALA A 55 -11.49 19.25 33.83
CA ALA A 55 -10.33 18.92 34.65
C ALA A 55 -9.04 19.62 34.20
N GLY A 56 -9.08 20.46 33.15
CA GLY A 56 -7.93 21.21 32.64
C GLY A 56 -7.05 20.41 31.67
N ILE A 57 -7.51 19.25 31.19
CA ILE A 57 -6.75 18.38 30.30
C ILE A 57 -7.34 18.49 28.89
N ASN A 58 -6.49 18.69 27.89
CA ASN A 58 -6.94 18.82 26.51
C ASN A 58 -7.35 17.47 25.92
N TYR A 59 -8.63 17.14 26.01
CA TYR A 59 -9.18 15.89 25.48
C TYR A 59 -9.06 15.75 23.95
N THR A 60 -8.94 16.87 23.23
CA THR A 60 -8.82 16.81 21.76
C THR A 60 -7.52 16.17 21.31
N GLU A 61 -6.42 16.42 22.04
CA GLU A 61 -5.12 15.79 21.77
C GLU A 61 -5.14 14.29 22.07
N ILE A 62 -5.73 13.88 23.19
CA ILE A 62 -5.93 12.45 23.53
C ILE A 62 -6.75 11.73 22.44
N ARG A 63 -7.77 12.41 21.91
CA ARG A 63 -8.59 11.87 20.82
C ARG A 63 -7.81 11.75 19.50
N LYS A 64 -7.00 12.75 19.15
CA LYS A 64 -6.13 12.71 17.96
C LYS A 64 -5.12 11.58 18.03
N GLU A 65 -4.44 11.44 19.17
CA GLU A 65 -3.49 10.36 19.41
C GLU A 65 -4.19 8.99 19.29
N SER A 66 -5.40 8.85 19.84
CA SER A 66 -6.19 7.62 19.69
C SER A 66 -6.62 7.33 18.26
N GLN A 67 -6.89 8.37 17.47
CA GLN A 67 -7.17 8.21 16.04
C GLN A 67 -5.92 7.79 15.26
N ILE A 68 -4.75 8.33 15.60
CA ILE A 68 -3.46 7.94 15.01
C ILE A 68 -3.18 6.47 15.33
N ASP A 69 -3.28 6.06 16.60
CA ASP A 69 -3.02 4.68 17.01
C ASP A 69 -4.03 3.70 16.40
N ARG A 70 -5.31 4.08 16.36
CA ARG A 70 -6.34 3.27 15.72
C ARG A 70 -6.11 3.19 14.22
N ALA A 71 -5.68 4.27 13.55
CA ALA A 71 -5.30 4.21 12.15
C ALA A 71 -4.09 3.31 11.94
N ALA A 72 -3.06 3.38 12.79
CA ALA A 72 -1.91 2.48 12.73
C ALA A 72 -2.31 1.00 12.92
N LYS A 73 -3.32 0.72 13.76
CA LYS A 73 -3.80 -0.63 14.08
C LYS A 73 -4.85 -1.18 13.09
N VAL A 74 -5.75 -0.34 12.60
CA VAL A 74 -6.93 -0.73 11.78
C VAL A 74 -6.64 -0.64 10.30
N THR A 75 -5.78 0.27 9.86
CA THR A 75 -5.36 0.27 8.46
C THR A 75 -4.36 -0.87 8.29
N ARG A 76 -4.56 -1.72 7.28
CA ARG A 76 -3.63 -2.81 6.91
C ARG A 76 -2.17 -2.35 6.76
N TRP A 77 -1.94 -1.05 6.69
CA TRP A 77 -0.67 -0.36 6.48
C TRP A 77 -0.39 0.67 7.58
N SER A 78 0.84 0.67 8.10
CA SER A 78 1.44 1.69 8.96
C SER A 78 2.76 2.16 8.34
N LEU A 79 3.33 3.29 8.77
CA LEU A 79 4.67 3.72 8.32
C LEU A 79 5.71 2.62 8.56
N GLU A 80 5.73 2.06 9.76
CA GLU A 80 6.61 0.94 10.14
C GLU A 80 6.42 -0.28 9.23
N ARG A 81 5.17 -0.63 8.89
CA ARG A 81 4.92 -1.75 7.97
C ARG A 81 5.41 -1.45 6.56
N ILE A 82 5.22 -0.23 6.08
CA ILE A 82 5.71 0.20 4.77
C ILE A 82 7.24 0.11 4.75
N ASP A 83 7.91 0.61 5.79
CA ASP A 83 9.37 0.57 5.94
C ASP A 83 9.89 -0.87 5.97
N ASN A 84 9.25 -1.74 6.76
CA ASN A 84 9.61 -3.16 6.84
C ASN A 84 9.45 -3.88 5.50
N GLU A 85 8.39 -3.60 4.74
CA GLU A 85 8.22 -4.20 3.42
C GLU A 85 9.24 -3.67 2.40
N VAL A 86 9.55 -2.36 2.43
CA VAL A 86 10.59 -1.77 1.57
C VAL A 86 11.96 -2.35 1.92
N LYS A 87 12.26 -2.55 3.20
CA LYS A 87 13.50 -3.19 3.66
C LYS A 87 13.62 -4.62 3.12
N LYS A 88 12.54 -5.41 3.15
CA LYS A 88 12.53 -6.75 2.53
C LYS A 88 12.83 -6.71 1.04
N LEU A 89 12.33 -5.70 0.31
CA LEU A 89 12.63 -5.53 -1.11
C LEU A 89 14.10 -5.19 -1.36
N ILE A 90 14.72 -4.41 -0.45
CA ILE A 90 16.16 -4.12 -0.50
C ILE A 90 16.97 -5.39 -0.25
N GLU A 91 16.63 -6.14 0.80
CA GLU A 91 17.32 -7.38 1.20
C GLU A 91 17.18 -8.48 0.14
N SER A 92 16.04 -8.56 -0.54
CA SER A 92 15.80 -9.52 -1.64
C SER A 92 16.47 -9.12 -2.95
N GLY A 93 17.06 -7.92 -3.02
CA GLY A 93 17.63 -7.36 -4.25
C GLY A 93 16.60 -7.08 -5.34
N GLU A 94 15.31 -6.97 -4.98
CA GLU A 94 14.25 -6.67 -5.94
C GLU A 94 14.31 -5.20 -6.37
N SER A 95 13.98 -4.92 -7.64
CA SER A 95 14.03 -3.56 -8.16
C SER A 95 13.00 -2.66 -7.47
N LEU A 96 13.49 -1.65 -6.74
CA LEU A 96 12.69 -0.60 -6.09
C LEU A 96 12.09 0.43 -7.06
N ALA A 97 12.23 0.23 -8.38
CA ALA A 97 11.65 1.13 -9.37
C ALA A 97 10.12 1.14 -9.25
N ALA A 98 9.51 2.33 -9.22
CA ALA A 98 8.07 2.48 -9.02
C ALA A 98 7.21 1.62 -9.98
N ALA A 99 7.66 1.42 -11.22
CA ALA A 99 6.93 0.59 -12.18
C ALA A 99 6.92 -0.90 -11.79
N THR A 100 8.04 -1.41 -11.29
CA THR A 100 8.21 -2.79 -10.84
C THR A 100 7.38 -3.02 -9.57
N VAL A 101 7.56 -2.15 -8.57
CA VAL A 101 6.86 -2.26 -7.28
C VAL A 101 5.35 -2.09 -7.44
N ARG A 102 4.89 -1.18 -8.30
CA ARG A 102 3.46 -1.05 -8.63
C ARG A 102 2.87 -2.31 -9.24
N THR A 103 3.67 -3.08 -9.99
CA THR A 103 3.21 -4.32 -10.65
C THR A 103 3.25 -5.51 -9.69
N ASN A 104 4.35 -5.70 -8.97
CA ASN A 104 4.57 -6.87 -8.13
C ASN A 104 3.98 -6.71 -6.72
N HIS A 105 3.94 -5.48 -6.21
CA HIS A 105 3.53 -5.14 -4.83
C HIS A 105 2.51 -3.98 -4.81
N PRO A 106 1.34 -4.12 -5.48
CA PRO A 106 0.41 -3.01 -5.69
C PRO A 106 -0.18 -2.43 -4.39
N ALA A 107 -0.36 -3.26 -3.36
CA ALA A 107 -0.89 -2.83 -2.08
C ALA A 107 0.12 -1.98 -1.28
N LEU A 108 1.40 -2.37 -1.28
CA LEU A 108 2.50 -1.59 -0.69
C LEU A 108 2.64 -0.25 -1.42
N PHE A 109 2.68 -0.29 -2.75
CA PHE A 109 2.80 0.91 -3.58
C PHE A 109 1.67 1.90 -3.31
N SER A 110 0.42 1.43 -3.32
CA SER A 110 -0.77 2.27 -3.09
C SER A 110 -0.79 2.88 -1.68
N ALA A 111 -0.32 2.12 -0.68
CA ALA A 111 -0.17 2.65 0.67
C ALA A 111 0.93 3.72 0.73
N ALA A 112 2.12 3.44 0.21
CA ALA A 112 3.26 4.35 0.25
C ALA A 112 3.01 5.70 -0.45
N VAL A 113 2.29 5.69 -1.59
CA VAL A 113 1.94 6.94 -2.31
C VAL A 113 0.77 7.70 -1.70
N SER A 114 0.07 7.13 -0.72
CA SER A 114 -1.04 7.83 -0.08
C SER A 114 -0.54 9.03 0.72
N PRO A 115 -1.24 10.19 0.66
CA PRO A 115 -0.91 11.37 1.48
C PRO A 115 -0.95 11.11 2.99
N ARG A 116 -1.59 10.02 3.42
CA ARG A 116 -1.65 9.62 4.83
C ARG A 116 -0.32 9.07 5.37
N TYR A 117 0.60 8.70 4.48
CA TYR A 117 1.91 8.16 4.85
C TYR A 117 3.00 9.04 4.22
N TYR A 118 3.70 8.56 3.19
CA TYR A 118 4.82 9.27 2.57
C TYR A 118 4.42 10.18 1.39
N GLY A 119 3.20 10.01 0.87
CA GLY A 119 2.65 10.80 -0.25
C GLY A 119 3.31 10.53 -1.62
N SER A 120 4.50 9.94 -1.65
CA SER A 120 5.16 9.51 -2.88
C SER A 120 6.10 8.34 -2.62
N TRP A 121 6.22 7.46 -3.63
CA TRP A 121 7.15 6.32 -3.57
C TRP A 121 8.61 6.77 -3.45
N ARG A 122 8.96 7.91 -4.06
CA ARG A 122 10.28 8.54 -3.94
C ARG A 122 10.60 8.83 -2.48
N ASN A 123 9.69 9.50 -1.77
CA ASN A 123 9.89 9.85 -0.37
C ASN A 123 10.05 8.62 0.53
N THR A 124 9.29 7.55 0.25
CA THR A 124 9.40 6.28 0.98
C THR A 124 10.77 5.63 0.81
N VAL A 125 11.33 5.62 -0.40
CA VAL A 125 12.65 5.00 -0.64
C VAL A 125 13.76 5.90 -0.09
N SER A 126 13.60 7.22 -0.21
CA SER A 126 14.55 8.19 0.34
C SER A 126 14.56 8.21 1.88
N SER A 127 13.45 7.93 2.56
CA SER A 127 13.44 7.83 4.03
C SER A 127 14.26 6.64 4.55
N GLN A 128 14.50 5.62 3.72
CA GLN A 128 15.36 4.47 4.01
C GLN A 128 16.83 4.72 3.62
N GLY A 129 17.20 5.97 3.31
CA GLY A 129 18.57 6.34 2.94
C GLY A 129 18.97 5.90 1.52
N VAL A 130 18.02 5.46 0.70
CA VAL A 130 18.28 5.02 -0.68
C VAL A 130 18.04 6.18 -1.65
N ASP A 131 19.04 6.50 -2.46
CA ASP A 131 18.89 7.49 -3.53
C ASP A 131 18.02 6.93 -4.66
N TYR A 132 16.77 7.37 -4.72
CA TYR A 132 15.81 6.94 -5.73
C TYR A 132 16.23 7.32 -7.17
N ASP A 133 16.97 8.42 -7.35
CA ASP A 133 17.40 8.85 -8.69
C ASP A 133 18.48 7.93 -9.27
N SER A 134 19.34 7.36 -8.41
CA SER A 134 20.30 6.33 -8.81
C SER A 134 19.61 5.08 -9.37
N ILE A 135 18.49 4.66 -8.77
CA ILE A 135 17.70 3.49 -9.19
C ILE A 135 17.07 3.72 -10.57
N LEU A 136 16.54 4.92 -10.82
CA LEU A 136 15.97 5.28 -12.13
C LEU A 136 17.03 5.28 -13.24
N LYS A 137 18.24 5.78 -12.94
CA LYS A 137 19.37 5.77 -13.88
C LYS A 137 19.82 4.34 -14.21
N GLN A 138 19.94 3.47 -13.20
CA GLN A 138 20.29 2.07 -13.40
C GLN A 138 19.24 1.32 -14.23
N ASN A 139 17.95 1.53 -13.97
CA ASN A 139 16.88 0.85 -14.73
C ASN A 139 16.77 1.35 -16.19
N ARG A 140 17.17 2.61 -16.44
CA ARG A 140 17.27 3.16 -17.80
C ARG A 140 18.47 2.59 -18.58
N ASN A 141 19.54 2.22 -17.88
CA ASN A 141 20.77 1.67 -18.46
C ASN A 141 20.78 0.12 -18.52
N ALA A 142 19.85 -0.55 -17.84
CA ALA A 142 19.74 -2.01 -17.86
C ALA A 142 19.22 -2.50 -19.23
N PRO A 143 19.81 -3.58 -19.82
CA PRO A 143 19.34 -4.12 -21.08
C PRO A 143 17.89 -4.62 -20.96
N SER A 144 17.08 -4.36 -21.98
CA SER A 144 15.62 -4.54 -22.02
C SER A 144 15.10 -5.99 -21.96
N SER A 145 15.85 -6.92 -21.36
CA SER A 145 15.60 -8.37 -21.36
C SER A 145 14.19 -8.76 -20.87
N GLY A 146 13.68 -8.11 -19.82
CA GLY A 146 12.34 -8.41 -19.26
C GLY A 146 11.15 -7.84 -20.04
N ARG A 147 11.35 -6.74 -20.77
CA ARG A 147 10.31 -6.15 -21.64
C ARG A 147 10.14 -6.99 -22.91
N ASN A 148 11.23 -7.59 -23.39
CA ASN A 148 11.26 -8.47 -24.57
C ASN A 148 10.44 -9.75 -24.36
N THR A 149 10.54 -10.42 -23.20
CA THR A 149 9.84 -11.70 -22.95
C THR A 149 8.31 -11.54 -22.89
N ARG A 150 7.80 -10.48 -22.25
CA ARG A 150 6.34 -10.19 -22.25
C ARG A 150 5.85 -9.83 -23.65
N SER A 151 6.61 -9.04 -24.41
CA SER A 151 6.28 -8.72 -25.81
C SER A 151 6.26 -9.96 -26.72
N ARG A 152 7.22 -10.90 -26.58
CA ARG A 152 7.25 -12.15 -27.37
C ARG A 152 6.02 -13.02 -27.09
N ARG A 153 5.65 -13.21 -25.82
CA ARG A 153 4.46 -13.99 -25.44
C ARG A 153 3.16 -13.36 -25.96
N THR A 154 3.04 -12.04 -25.91
CA THR A 154 1.86 -11.33 -26.45
C THR A 154 1.77 -11.46 -27.96
N ILE A 155 2.88 -11.37 -28.69
CA ILE A 155 2.93 -11.60 -30.15
C ILE A 155 2.48 -13.01 -30.49
N ILE A 156 3.03 -14.03 -29.82
CA ILE A 156 2.63 -15.44 -29.99
C ILE A 156 1.13 -15.64 -29.76
N SER A 157 0.59 -15.11 -28.66
CA SER A 157 -0.84 -15.22 -28.34
C SER A 157 -1.71 -14.57 -29.42
N ARG A 158 -1.27 -13.45 -30.00
CA ARG A 158 -2.01 -12.75 -31.04
C ARG A 158 -1.96 -13.50 -32.37
N MET A 159 -0.83 -14.09 -32.74
CA MET A 159 -0.71 -14.95 -33.92
C MET A 159 -1.66 -16.15 -33.83
N ARG A 160 -1.77 -16.78 -32.64
CA ARG A 160 -2.72 -17.89 -32.39
C ARG A 160 -4.18 -17.52 -32.63
N VAL A 161 -4.59 -16.31 -32.25
CA VAL A 161 -5.97 -15.82 -32.45
C VAL A 161 -6.25 -15.45 -33.90
N MET A 162 -5.22 -15.03 -34.65
CA MET A 162 -5.36 -14.59 -36.03
C MET A 162 -5.46 -15.75 -37.03
N SER A 163 -4.91 -16.92 -36.70
CA SER A 163 -5.04 -18.14 -37.48
C SER A 163 -6.45 -18.74 -37.32
N ARG A 164 -7.36 -18.44 -38.25
CA ARG A 164 -8.71 -19.02 -38.29
C ARG A 164 -8.62 -20.47 -38.76
N GLY A 165 -9.06 -21.43 -37.94
CA GLY A 165 -9.29 -22.82 -38.36
C GLY A 165 -8.09 -23.50 -39.03
N SER A 166 -7.07 -23.83 -38.24
CA SER A 166 -5.87 -24.61 -38.62
C SER A 166 -5.00 -24.08 -39.77
N SER A 167 -5.37 -23.01 -40.48
CA SER A 167 -4.50 -22.36 -41.47
C SER A 167 -3.66 -21.26 -40.82
N ILE A 168 -2.33 -21.40 -40.89
CA ILE A 168 -1.36 -20.40 -40.41
C ILE A 168 -1.37 -19.23 -41.39
N LEU A 169 -1.44 -18.00 -40.88
CA LEU A 169 -1.44 -16.81 -41.73
C LEU A 169 -0.04 -16.56 -42.32
N GLU A 170 0.04 -16.52 -43.65
CA GLU A 170 1.28 -16.37 -44.39
C GLU A 170 1.93 -14.99 -44.18
N ALA A 171 3.26 -14.93 -44.31
CA ALA A 171 4.03 -13.71 -44.05
C ALA A 171 3.62 -12.54 -44.96
N ASP A 172 3.33 -12.83 -46.22
CA ASP A 172 2.92 -11.82 -47.21
C ASP A 172 1.53 -11.23 -46.88
N GLU A 173 0.57 -12.11 -46.54
CA GLU A 173 -0.76 -11.69 -46.10
C GLU A 173 -0.69 -10.89 -44.78
N ALA A 174 0.16 -11.30 -43.84
CA ALA A 174 0.37 -10.61 -42.58
C ALA A 174 0.93 -9.19 -42.77
N SER A 175 1.89 -9.04 -43.69
CA SER A 175 2.53 -7.77 -43.99
C SER A 175 1.55 -6.77 -44.62
N THR A 176 0.66 -7.27 -45.49
CA THR A 176 -0.35 -6.47 -46.19
C THR A 176 -1.52 -6.11 -45.28
N ARG A 177 -2.02 -7.08 -44.52
CA ARG A 177 -3.25 -6.93 -43.72
C ARG A 177 -2.99 -6.33 -42.33
N TYR A 178 -1.80 -6.52 -41.78
CA TYR A 178 -1.42 -6.06 -40.42
C TYR A 178 0.01 -5.49 -40.36
N PRO A 179 0.34 -4.44 -41.13
CA PRO A 179 1.72 -3.96 -41.31
C PRO A 179 2.42 -3.53 -40.01
N ARG A 180 1.68 -2.92 -39.07
CA ARG A 180 2.23 -2.55 -37.75
C ARG A 180 2.56 -3.75 -36.89
N PHE A 181 1.75 -4.81 -36.97
CA PHE A 181 1.98 -6.03 -36.23
C PHE A 181 3.12 -6.83 -36.86
N TYR A 182 3.14 -6.95 -38.19
CA TYR A 182 4.23 -7.58 -38.93
C TYR A 182 5.59 -6.97 -38.56
N ARG A 183 5.72 -5.63 -38.55
CA ARG A 183 6.95 -4.95 -38.11
C ARG A 183 7.35 -5.32 -36.68
N GLN A 184 6.38 -5.35 -35.75
CA GLN A 184 6.63 -5.78 -34.38
C GLN A 184 7.10 -7.24 -34.29
N VAL A 185 6.61 -8.12 -35.18
CA VAL A 185 7.09 -9.51 -35.25
C VAL A 185 8.53 -9.56 -35.72
N ILE A 186 8.87 -8.88 -36.82
CA ILE A 186 10.23 -8.84 -37.37
C ILE A 186 11.22 -8.22 -36.36
N GLU A 187 10.87 -7.09 -35.73
CA GLU A 187 11.71 -6.45 -34.71
C GLU A 187 12.00 -7.35 -33.49
N ARG A 188 11.14 -8.35 -33.23
CA ARG A 188 11.20 -9.15 -32.00
C ARG A 188 11.64 -10.59 -32.19
N PHE A 189 11.32 -11.18 -33.33
CA PHE A 189 11.62 -12.57 -33.67
C PHE A 189 12.58 -12.68 -34.86
N GLY A 190 13.01 -11.58 -35.48
CA GLY A 190 13.88 -11.60 -36.65
C GLY A 190 13.14 -11.94 -37.94
N SER A 191 12.22 -12.92 -37.90
CA SER A 191 11.38 -13.32 -39.03
C SER A 191 9.95 -13.67 -38.60
N TRP A 192 9.02 -13.65 -39.57
CA TRP A 192 7.64 -14.08 -39.35
C TRP A 192 7.55 -15.59 -39.09
N GLU A 193 8.37 -16.37 -39.79
CA GLU A 193 8.43 -17.83 -39.68
C GLU A 193 8.90 -18.29 -38.29
N GLU A 194 9.92 -17.64 -37.72
CA GLU A 194 10.38 -17.94 -36.36
C GLU A 194 9.29 -17.67 -35.31
N ALA A 195 8.51 -16.61 -35.50
CA ALA A 195 7.40 -16.28 -34.62
C ALA A 195 6.23 -17.27 -34.78
N ALA A 196 5.94 -17.71 -36.01
CA ALA A 196 4.90 -18.71 -36.29
C ALA A 196 5.29 -20.07 -35.70
N LYS A 197 6.54 -20.48 -35.88
CA LYS A 197 7.12 -21.69 -35.28
C LYS A 197 6.98 -21.66 -33.75
N ALA A 198 7.43 -20.58 -33.10
CA ALA A 198 7.27 -20.39 -31.66
C ALA A 198 5.81 -20.35 -31.19
N ALA A 199 4.88 -19.92 -32.05
CA ALA A 199 3.46 -19.86 -31.72
C ALA A 199 2.76 -21.23 -31.81
N PHE A 200 3.18 -22.12 -32.71
CA PHE A 200 2.41 -23.33 -33.06
C PHE A 200 3.16 -24.67 -32.88
N GLU A 201 4.46 -24.69 -32.58
CA GLU A 201 5.22 -25.96 -32.34
C GLU A 201 4.83 -26.73 -31.06
N SER A 202 4.06 -26.13 -30.14
CA SER A 202 3.63 -26.79 -28.89
C SER A 202 2.43 -27.74 -29.05
N ARG A 203 2.17 -28.21 -30.28
CA ARG A 203 0.97 -28.99 -30.65
C ARG A 203 1.29 -30.38 -31.22
N THR A 204 2.56 -30.77 -31.23
CA THR A 204 3.06 -32.01 -31.86
C THR A 204 3.96 -32.82 -30.93
N GLU A 205 3.58 -32.94 -29.66
CA GLU A 205 3.99 -34.04 -28.76
C GLU A 205 2.78 -34.54 -27.99
#